data_AF-X8AQW9-F1
#
_entry.id   AF-X8AQW9-F1
#
_cell.length_a   1.000
_cell.length_b   1.000
_cell.length_c   1.000
_cell.angle_alpha   90.00
_cell.angle_beta   90.00
_cell.angle_gamma   90.00
#
_symmetry.space_group_name_H-M   'P 1'
#
loop_
_entity.id
_entity.type
_entity.pdbx_description
1 polymer ?
#
loop_
_entity_poly.entity_id
_entity_poly.type
_entity_poly.pdbx_seq_one_letter_code
_entity_poly.pdbx_strand_id
1 'polypeptide(L)'
;MLWRWILAPTDGALSAMLGRRIEWLTDPGLALPVVSAVVVWTNVGYVALFFVAGILAIPADLYAAARTDGATAWQRFRRITLPMLRPTMSFVLITGIVSAAQVFDTVYALTRGGPRGHTDLVAMRIYAEAFGSAAIGRAAVMAVVLFVVLVGVTVVQHLYFRRRISYDLT
;
A
#
# COMPACT_ATOMS: atom_id res chain seq x y z
N MET A 1 -7.81 16.33 3.98
CA MET A 1 -8.87 17.16 4.61
C MET A 1 -10.25 16.54 4.49
N LEU A 2 -10.72 16.16 3.29
CA LEU A 2 -12.04 15.51 3.10
C LEU A 2 -12.24 14.27 4.00
N TRP A 3 -11.28 13.34 4.01
CA TRP A 3 -11.35 12.13 4.85
C TRP A 3 -11.50 12.42 6.34
N ARG A 4 -10.85 13.48 6.84
CA ARG A 4 -10.97 13.89 8.25
C ARG A 4 -12.38 14.37 8.58
N TRP A 5 -13.03 15.04 7.64
CA TRP A 5 -14.43 15.45 7.79
C TRP A 5 -15.36 14.25 7.72
N ILE A 6 -15.20 13.36 6.73
CA ILE A 6 -16.02 12.15 6.58
C ILE A 6 -15.99 11.28 7.85
N LEU A 7 -14.80 11.15 8.46
CA LEU A 7 -14.54 10.32 9.66
C LEU A 7 -14.72 11.09 10.98
N ALA A 8 -15.21 12.33 10.96
CA ALA A 8 -15.39 13.13 12.17
C ALA A 8 -16.49 12.53 13.07
N PRO A 9 -16.31 12.45 14.40
CA PRO A 9 -17.24 11.74 15.29
C PRO A 9 -18.64 12.38 15.43
N THR A 10 -18.73 13.71 15.35
CA THR A 10 -19.96 14.46 15.67
C THR A 10 -20.65 15.01 14.41
N ASP A 11 -19.91 15.68 13.54
CA ASP A 11 -20.45 16.31 12.31
C ASP A 11 -19.93 15.65 11.02
N GLY A 12 -19.43 14.42 11.12
CA GLY A 12 -18.90 13.69 9.98
C GLY A 12 -19.98 12.98 9.17
N ALA A 13 -19.78 12.92 7.85
CA ALA A 13 -20.73 12.28 6.94
C ALA A 13 -21.09 10.85 7.36
N LEU A 14 -20.11 10.04 7.78
CA LEU A 14 -20.38 8.66 8.20
C LEU A 14 -21.14 8.58 9.52
N SER A 15 -20.82 9.44 10.49
CA SER A 15 -21.53 9.47 11.77
C SER A 15 -22.97 9.96 11.62
N ALA A 16 -23.21 10.94 10.74
CA ALA A 16 -24.55 11.40 10.38
C ALA A 16 -25.36 10.30 9.68
N MET A 17 -24.77 9.58 8.72
CA MET A 17 -25.44 8.48 8.02
C MET A 17 -25.75 7.28 8.93
N LEU A 18 -24.88 6.99 9.90
CA LEU A 18 -25.05 5.87 10.83
C LEU A 18 -25.95 6.20 12.02
N GLY A 19 -26.28 7.48 12.24
CA GLY A 19 -27.05 7.94 13.41
C GLY A 19 -26.36 7.68 14.75
N ARG A 20 -25.05 7.37 14.75
CA ARG A 20 -24.26 7.09 15.94
C ARG A 20 -22.89 7.75 15.88
N ARG A 21 -22.48 8.30 17.01
CA ARG A 21 -21.12 8.82 17.20
C ARG A 21 -20.15 7.64 17.31
N ILE A 22 -19.17 7.60 16.43
CA ILE A 22 -18.10 6.60 16.43
C ILE A 22 -16.77 7.33 16.37
N GLU A 23 -15.86 6.93 17.24
CA GLU A 23 -14.56 7.57 17.42
C GLU A 23 -13.50 6.96 16.48
N TRP A 24 -13.78 6.97 15.17
CA TRP A 24 -12.95 6.30 14.15
C TRP A 24 -11.46 6.62 14.19
N LEU A 25 -11.12 7.86 14.53
CA LEU A 25 -9.74 8.38 14.55
C LEU A 25 -9.17 8.52 15.96
N THR A 26 -10.01 8.49 17.00
CA THR A 26 -9.61 8.70 18.40
C THR A 26 -9.62 7.42 19.24
N ASP A 27 -10.30 6.37 18.79
CA ASP A 27 -10.24 5.04 19.39
C ASP A 27 -8.93 4.31 18.97
N PRO A 28 -8.06 3.90 19.90
CA PRO A 28 -6.85 3.13 19.62
C PRO A 28 -7.08 1.84 18.84
N GLY A 29 -8.24 1.19 19.02
CA GLY A 29 -8.59 -0.04 18.30
C GLY A 29 -8.97 0.20 16.83
N LEU A 30 -9.47 1.39 16.50
CA LEU A 30 -10.01 1.71 15.17
C LEU A 30 -9.11 2.61 14.33
N ALA A 31 -8.32 3.48 14.96
CA ALA A 31 -7.55 4.50 14.25
C ALA A 31 -6.58 3.90 13.23
N LEU A 32 -5.82 2.86 13.60
CA LEU A 32 -4.85 2.25 12.69
C LEU A 32 -5.52 1.53 11.51
N PRO A 33 -6.54 0.66 11.70
CA PRO A 33 -7.29 0.08 10.59
C PRO A 33 -7.94 1.12 9.67
N VAL A 34 -8.56 2.16 10.22
CA VAL A 34 -9.24 3.21 9.45
C VAL A 34 -8.25 4.02 8.62
N VAL A 35 -7.14 4.47 9.22
CA VAL A 35 -6.10 5.20 8.50
C VAL A 35 -5.50 4.32 7.40
N SER A 36 -5.24 3.04 7.68
CA SER A 36 -4.75 2.08 6.69
C SER A 36 -5.75 1.91 5.54
N ALA A 37 -7.05 1.83 5.82
CA ALA A 37 -8.08 1.73 4.79
C ALA A 37 -8.12 2.96 3.88
N VAL A 38 -7.97 4.18 4.45
CA VAL A 38 -7.89 5.42 3.66
C VAL A 38 -6.65 5.40 2.76
N VAL A 39 -5.50 5.00 3.30
CA VAL A 39 -4.24 4.90 2.53
C VAL A 39 -4.38 3.89 1.39
N VAL A 40 -4.93 2.71 1.66
CA VAL A 40 -5.19 1.68 0.65
C VAL A 40 -6.11 2.23 -0.43
N TRP A 41 -7.24 2.84 -0.03
CA TRP A 41 -8.21 3.42 -0.96
C TRP A 41 -7.58 4.44 -1.90
N THR A 42 -6.73 5.34 -1.38
CA THR A 42 -6.03 6.34 -2.19
C THR A 42 -5.10 5.71 -3.23
N ASN A 43 -4.56 4.52 -2.95
CA ASN A 43 -3.64 3.83 -3.85
C ASN A 43 -4.33 2.85 -4.81
N VAL A 44 -5.62 2.55 -4.64
CA VAL A 44 -6.34 1.56 -5.46
C VAL A 44 -6.24 1.89 -6.95
N GLY A 45 -6.43 3.16 -7.34
CA GLY A 45 -6.38 3.57 -8.74
C GLY A 45 -5.01 3.33 -9.39
N TYR A 46 -3.93 3.69 -8.68
CA TYR A 46 -2.56 3.46 -9.12
C TYR A 46 -2.29 1.96 -9.30
N VAL A 47 -2.60 1.15 -8.29
CA VAL A 47 -2.38 -0.30 -8.32
C VAL A 47 -3.19 -0.97 -9.42
N ALA A 48 -4.47 -0.60 -9.56
CA ALA A 48 -5.35 -1.13 -10.59
C ALA A 48 -4.81 -0.87 -12.00
N LEU A 49 -4.24 0.30 -12.27
CA LEU A 49 -3.67 0.64 -13.56
C LEU A 49 -2.52 -0.32 -13.96
N PHE A 50 -1.61 -0.63 -13.01
CA PHE A 50 -0.54 -1.59 -13.26
C PHE A 50 -1.08 -2.99 -13.54
N PHE A 51 -2.07 -3.44 -12.78
CA PHE A 51 -2.68 -4.76 -13.01
C PHE A 51 -3.42 -4.84 -14.33
N VAL A 52 -4.16 -3.80 -14.71
CA VAL A 52 -4.82 -3.75 -16.02
C VAL A 52 -3.79 -3.79 -17.15
N ALA A 53 -2.74 -2.96 -17.09
CA ALA A 53 -1.66 -3.00 -18.06
C ALA A 53 -0.97 -4.37 -18.13
N GLY A 54 -0.74 -5.00 -16.99
CA GLY A 54 -0.17 -6.35 -16.89
C GLY A 54 -1.08 -7.42 -17.51
N ILE A 55 -2.40 -7.32 -17.31
CA ILE A 55 -3.37 -8.26 -17.91
C ILE A 55 -3.43 -8.07 -19.43
N LEU A 56 -3.44 -6.82 -19.91
CA LEU A 56 -3.48 -6.50 -21.33
C LEU A 56 -2.21 -6.95 -22.08
N ALA A 57 -1.08 -7.06 -21.40
CA ALA A 57 0.16 -7.58 -21.96
C ALA A 57 0.17 -9.11 -22.15
N ILE A 58 -0.81 -9.85 -21.59
CA ILE A 58 -0.89 -11.30 -21.73
C ILE A 58 -1.43 -11.65 -23.13
N PRO A 59 -0.71 -12.45 -23.94
CA PRO A 59 -1.19 -12.86 -25.26
C PRO A 59 -2.56 -13.53 -25.20
N ALA A 60 -3.49 -13.08 -26.05
CA ALA A 60 -4.85 -13.62 -26.11
C ALA A 60 -4.86 -15.11 -26.52
N ASP A 61 -3.87 -15.55 -27.28
CA ASP A 61 -3.74 -16.93 -27.78
C ASP A 61 -3.62 -17.95 -26.64
N LEU A 62 -2.97 -17.59 -25.52
CA LEU A 62 -2.89 -18.46 -24.34
C LEU A 62 -4.28 -18.73 -23.74
N TYR A 63 -5.15 -17.72 -23.73
CA TYR A 63 -6.53 -17.88 -23.27
C TYR A 63 -7.40 -18.65 -24.28
N ALA A 64 -7.14 -18.49 -25.58
CA ALA A 64 -7.83 -19.23 -26.63
C ALA A 64 -7.48 -20.71 -26.58
N ALA A 65 -6.19 -21.06 -26.51
CA ALA A 65 -5.71 -22.42 -26.37
C ALA A 65 -6.28 -23.10 -25.11
N ALA A 66 -6.21 -22.42 -23.96
CA ALA A 66 -6.75 -22.97 -22.71
C ALA A 66 -8.27 -23.19 -22.76
N ARG A 67 -9.02 -22.37 -23.51
CA ARG A 67 -10.46 -22.60 -23.73
C ARG A 67 -10.71 -23.84 -24.59
N THR A 68 -9.90 -24.06 -25.62
CA THR A 68 -9.95 -25.26 -26.46
C THR A 68 -9.66 -26.51 -25.64
N ASP A 69 -8.73 -26.43 -24.69
CA ASP A 69 -8.40 -27.51 -23.74
C ASP A 69 -9.45 -27.70 -22.62
N GLY A 70 -10.57 -26.98 -22.67
CA GLY A 70 -11.65 -27.10 -21.67
C GLY A 70 -11.36 -26.45 -20.32
N ALA A 71 -10.37 -25.55 -20.23
CA ALA A 71 -10.02 -24.92 -18.96
C ALA A 71 -11.09 -23.92 -18.47
N THR A 72 -11.55 -24.13 -17.23
CA THR A 72 -12.50 -23.23 -16.55
C THR A 72 -11.89 -21.85 -16.29
N ALA A 73 -12.72 -20.85 -16.00
CA ALA A 73 -12.26 -19.49 -15.70
C ALA A 73 -11.27 -19.45 -14.52
N TRP A 74 -11.53 -20.23 -13.46
CA TRP A 74 -10.64 -20.31 -12.30
C TRP A 74 -9.29 -20.96 -12.63
N GLN A 75 -9.29 -22.01 -13.46
CA GLN A 75 -8.06 -22.64 -13.93
C GLN A 75 -7.22 -21.66 -14.76
N ARG A 76 -7.86 -20.91 -15.68
CA ARG A 76 -7.19 -19.87 -16.48
C ARG A 76 -6.62 -18.76 -15.59
N PHE A 77 -7.37 -18.27 -14.61
CA PHE A 77 -6.88 -17.27 -13.67
C PHE A 77 -5.65 -17.76 -12.89
N ARG A 78 -5.73 -18.93 -12.25
CA ARG A 78 -4.68 -19.44 -11.37
C ARG A 78 -3.44 -19.96 -12.13
N ARG A 79 -3.61 -20.47 -13.35
CA ARG A 79 -2.53 -21.10 -14.14
C ARG A 79 -1.94 -20.21 -15.23
N ILE A 80 -2.67 -19.20 -15.71
CA ILE A 80 -2.21 -18.31 -16.78
C ILE A 80 -2.09 -16.89 -16.23
N THR A 81 -3.19 -16.28 -15.80
CA THR A 81 -3.21 -14.87 -15.41
C THR A 81 -2.29 -14.58 -14.22
N LEU A 82 -2.43 -15.32 -13.11
CA LEU A 82 -1.66 -15.10 -11.88
C LEU A 82 -0.15 -15.35 -12.08
N PRO A 83 0.31 -16.43 -12.75
CA PRO A 83 1.72 -16.62 -13.04
C PRO A 83 2.31 -15.56 -13.99
N MET A 84 1.56 -15.14 -15.01
CA MET A 84 2.05 -14.13 -15.96
C MET A 84 2.06 -12.71 -15.38
N LEU A 85 1.21 -12.44 -14.39
CA LEU A 85 1.22 -11.18 -13.64
C LEU A 85 2.32 -11.09 -12.58
N ARG A 86 3.13 -12.13 -12.36
CA ARG A 86 4.19 -12.11 -11.33
C ARG A 86 5.14 -10.90 -11.41
N PRO A 87 5.60 -10.44 -12.59
CA PRO A 87 6.46 -9.26 -12.66
C PRO A 87 5.71 -7.99 -12.24
N THR A 88 4.46 -7.84 -12.67
CA THR A 88 3.58 -6.74 -12.26
C THR A 88 3.32 -6.76 -10.75
N MET A 89 3.03 -7.94 -10.19
CA MET A 89 2.86 -8.14 -8.75
C MET A 89 4.13 -7.77 -7.99
N SER A 90 5.31 -8.19 -8.48
CA SER A 90 6.59 -7.85 -7.86
C SER A 90 6.80 -6.34 -7.84
N PHE A 91 6.56 -5.67 -8.97
CA PHE A 91 6.71 -4.22 -9.07
C PHE A 91 5.79 -3.51 -8.10
N VAL A 92 4.49 -3.81 -8.14
CA VAL A 92 3.46 -3.20 -7.28
C VAL A 92 3.74 -3.46 -5.80
N LEU A 93 4.21 -4.66 -5.44
CA LEU A 93 4.50 -4.98 -4.05
C LEU A 93 5.73 -4.23 -3.53
N ILE A 94 6.77 -4.10 -4.34
CA ILE A 94 7.98 -3.34 -3.97
C ILE A 94 7.62 -1.86 -3.81
N THR A 95 7.01 -1.26 -4.83
CA THR A 95 6.63 0.16 -4.76
C THR A 95 5.60 0.42 -3.67
N GLY A 96 4.66 -0.50 -3.47
CA GLY A 96 3.65 -0.43 -2.41
C GLY A 96 4.25 -0.40 -1.00
N ILE A 97 5.23 -1.25 -0.69
CA ILE A 97 5.89 -1.25 0.62
C ILE A 97 6.68 0.03 0.84
N VAL A 98 7.45 0.47 -0.17
CA VAL A 98 8.21 1.72 -0.09
C VAL A 98 7.28 2.90 0.14
N SER A 99 6.19 3.00 -0.63
CA SER A 99 5.16 4.03 -0.47
C SER A 99 4.54 3.98 0.92
N ALA A 100 4.15 2.79 1.42
CA ALA A 100 3.55 2.61 2.73
C ALA A 100 4.46 3.10 3.88
N ALA A 101 5.76 2.81 3.81
CA ALA A 101 6.74 3.26 4.80
C ALA A 101 6.95 4.78 4.80
N GLN A 102 6.62 5.44 3.69
CA GLN A 102 6.77 6.88 3.48
C GLN A 102 5.46 7.66 3.62
N VAL A 103 4.32 7.02 3.95
CA VAL A 103 3.03 7.72 4.10
C VAL A 103 3.07 8.63 5.31
N PHE A 104 3.43 9.89 5.10
CA PHE A 104 3.45 10.90 6.15
C PHE A 104 2.17 11.74 6.11
N ASP A 105 1.88 12.35 4.97
CA ASP A 105 0.84 13.38 4.84
C ASP A 105 -0.55 12.91 5.26
N THR A 106 -0.96 11.72 4.79
CA THR A 106 -2.28 11.16 5.07
C THR A 106 -2.46 10.86 6.55
N VAL A 107 -1.47 10.21 7.18
CA VAL A 107 -1.51 9.86 8.61
C VAL A 107 -1.45 11.11 9.46
N TYR A 108 -0.55 12.05 9.13
CA TYR A 108 -0.43 13.31 9.83
C TYR A 108 -1.73 14.13 9.75
N ALA A 109 -2.36 14.19 8.58
CA ALA A 109 -3.61 14.92 8.38
C ALA A 109 -4.81 14.31 9.12
N LEU A 110 -4.84 12.98 9.30
CA LEU A 110 -5.95 12.26 9.93
C LEU A 110 -5.81 12.17 11.45
N THR A 111 -4.65 11.74 11.94
CA THR A 111 -4.47 11.37 13.36
C THR A 111 -3.30 12.05 14.02
N ARG A 112 -2.37 12.66 13.26
CA ARG A 112 -1.10 13.19 13.77
C ARG A 112 -0.34 12.13 14.61
N GLY A 113 -0.37 10.87 14.17
CA GLY A 113 0.25 9.74 14.89
C GLY A 113 -0.55 9.21 16.08
N GLY A 114 -1.69 9.80 16.41
CA GLY A 114 -2.55 9.37 17.49
C GLY A 114 -3.50 8.20 17.15
N PRO A 115 -4.32 7.76 18.12
CA PRO A 115 -4.25 8.10 19.55
C PRO A 115 -3.06 7.37 20.22
N ARG A 116 -2.47 7.97 21.26
CA ARG A 116 -1.33 7.40 22.05
C ARG A 116 -0.17 6.83 21.22
N GLY A 117 0.11 7.37 20.03
CA GLY A 117 1.19 6.89 19.17
C GLY A 117 0.86 5.63 18.35
N HIS A 118 -0.39 5.14 18.37
CA HIS A 118 -0.78 3.90 17.66
C HIS A 118 -0.72 4.00 16.13
N THR A 119 -0.73 5.21 15.57
CA THR A 119 -0.56 5.43 14.12
C THR A 119 0.75 6.13 13.80
N ASP A 120 1.67 6.21 14.76
CA ASP A 120 2.88 6.99 14.61
C ASP A 120 3.95 6.25 13.80
N LEU A 121 4.51 6.94 12.80
CA LEU A 121 5.37 6.37 11.76
C LEU A 121 6.80 6.87 11.90
N VAL A 122 7.75 6.10 11.38
CA VAL A 122 9.18 6.48 11.39
C VAL A 122 9.39 7.81 10.65
N ALA A 123 8.73 8.00 9.51
CA ALA A 123 8.76 9.26 8.75
C ALA A 123 8.28 10.46 9.58
N MET A 124 7.28 10.26 10.44
CA MET A 124 6.76 11.31 11.32
C MET A 124 7.75 11.68 12.43
N ARG A 125 8.43 10.69 13.02
CA ARG A 125 9.52 10.96 13.97
C ARG A 125 10.69 11.70 13.32
N ILE A 126 11.08 11.32 12.11
CA ILE A 126 12.14 12.02 11.36
C ILE A 126 11.76 13.50 11.18
N TYR A 127 10.53 13.78 10.78
CA TYR A 127 10.03 15.14 10.63
C TYR A 127 10.04 15.92 11.96
N ALA A 128 9.53 15.30 13.04
CA ALA A 128 9.49 15.91 14.36
C ALA A 128 10.89 16.24 14.91
N GLU A 129 11.88 15.37 14.68
CA GLU A 129 13.26 15.62 15.10
C GLU A 129 13.96 16.67 14.22
N ALA A 130 13.68 16.70 12.91
CA ALA A 130 14.29 17.67 12.01
C ALA A 130 13.79 19.10 12.26
N PHE A 131 12.47 19.26 12.43
CA PHE A 131 11.82 20.57 12.44
C PHE A 131 11.25 20.98 13.80
N GLY A 132 10.91 20.02 14.67
CA GLY A 132 10.37 20.31 16.00
C GLY A 132 11.47 20.53 17.03
N SER A 133 12.41 19.60 17.14
CA SER A 133 13.54 19.68 18.10
C SER A 133 14.80 20.33 17.53
N ALA A 134 14.80 20.66 16.22
CA ALA A 134 15.97 21.12 15.47
C ALA A 134 17.19 20.17 15.57
N ALA A 135 16.97 18.89 15.90
CA ALA A 135 17.99 17.85 15.99
C ALA A 135 18.26 17.23 14.61
N ILE A 136 18.70 18.05 13.66
CA ILE A 136 18.89 17.66 12.24
C ILE A 136 19.83 16.44 12.11
N GLY A 137 20.89 16.37 12.92
CA GLY A 137 21.81 15.22 12.90
C GLY A 137 21.12 13.91 13.30
N ARG A 138 20.24 13.93 14.30
CA ARG A 138 19.49 12.74 14.72
C ARG A 138 18.47 12.34 13.65
N ALA A 139 17.75 13.31 13.09
CA ALA A 139 16.81 13.06 12.00
C ALA A 139 17.49 12.45 10.77
N ALA A 140 18.70 12.92 10.42
CA ALA A 140 19.49 12.39 9.32
C ALA A 140 19.87 10.91 9.55
N VAL A 141 20.33 10.56 10.75
CA VAL A 141 20.65 9.15 11.10
C VAL A 141 19.40 8.28 10.96
N MET A 142 18.26 8.73 11.49
CA MET A 142 17.00 8.00 11.38
C MET A 142 16.56 7.79 9.92
N ALA A 143 16.72 8.82 9.08
CA ALA A 143 16.41 8.73 7.64
C ALA A 143 17.32 7.73 6.91
N VAL A 144 18.63 7.73 7.20
CA VAL A 144 19.58 6.78 6.62
C VAL A 144 19.27 5.35 7.06
N VAL A 145 18.94 5.12 8.34
CA VAL A 145 18.52 3.80 8.83
C VAL A 145 17.27 3.32 8.11
N LEU A 146 16.25 4.18 8.00
CA LEU A 146 15.02 3.84 7.27
C LEU A 146 15.32 3.50 5.80
N PHE A 147 16.19 4.27 5.15
CA PHE A 147 16.63 4.00 3.78
C PHE A 147 17.29 2.63 3.64
N VAL A 148 18.24 2.28 4.52
CA VAL A 148 18.91 0.98 4.50
C VAL A 148 17.92 -0.17 4.72
N VAL A 149 16.96 -0.01 5.63
CA VAL A 149 15.89 -0.99 5.84
C VAL A 149 15.04 -1.17 4.58
N LEU A 150 14.62 -0.08 3.94
CA LEU A 150 13.81 -0.14 2.72
C LEU A 150 14.56 -0.78 1.54
N VAL A 151 15.85 -0.48 1.38
CA VAL A 151 16.71 -1.14 0.40
C VAL A 151 16.82 -2.63 0.69
N GLY A 152 17.06 -3.00 1.96
CA GLY A 152 17.13 -4.41 2.38
C GLY A 152 15.85 -5.18 2.04
N VAL A 153 14.69 -4.63 2.39
CA VAL A 153 13.37 -5.22 2.06
C VAL A 153 13.20 -5.34 0.55
N THR A 154 13.52 -4.27 -0.20
CA THR A 154 13.40 -4.25 -1.67
C THR A 154 14.29 -5.31 -2.33
N VAL A 155 15.54 -5.47 -1.87
CA VAL A 155 16.46 -6.50 -2.37
C VAL A 155 15.91 -7.90 -2.09
N VAL A 156 15.43 -8.16 -0.87
CA VAL A 156 14.82 -9.45 -0.51
C VAL A 156 13.62 -9.77 -1.39
N GLN A 157 12.72 -8.80 -1.60
CA GLN A 157 11.58 -8.96 -2.50
C GLN A 157 12.05 -9.25 -3.94
N HIS A 158 12.98 -8.45 -4.46
CA HIS A 158 13.47 -8.62 -5.82
C HIS A 158 14.13 -9.99 -6.04
N LEU A 159 14.93 -10.47 -5.08
CA LEU A 159 15.55 -11.79 -5.13
C LEU A 159 14.51 -12.93 -5.08
N TYR A 160 13.46 -12.79 -4.27
CA TYR A 160 12.37 -13.75 -4.21
C TYR A 160 11.62 -13.87 -5.54
N PHE A 161 11.31 -12.73 -6.18
CA PHE A 161 10.59 -12.71 -7.44
C PHE A 161 11.47 -13.07 -8.66
N ARG A 162 12.76 -12.72 -8.67
CA ARG A 162 13.70 -13.09 -9.75
C ARG A 162 13.74 -14.60 -10.03
N ARG A 163 13.70 -15.43 -8.98
CA ARG A 163 13.71 -16.90 -9.11
C ARG A 163 12.44 -17.49 -9.76
N ARG A 164 11.41 -16.67 -9.99
CA ARG A 164 10.08 -17.08 -10.47
C ARG A 164 9.75 -16.50 -11.85
N ILE A 165 10.68 -15.75 -12.45
CA ILE A 165 10.57 -15.07 -13.74
C ILE A 165 11.50 -15.81 -14.73
N SER A 166 11.04 -16.96 -15.23
CA SER A 166 11.66 -17.59 -16.40
C SER A 166 10.88 -17.13 -17.62
N TYR A 167 11.40 -16.11 -18.30
CA TYR A 167 10.99 -15.76 -19.65
C TYR A 167 11.93 -16.49 -20.62
N ASP A 168 11.59 -17.73 -20.94
CA ASP A 168 12.15 -18.38 -22.13
C ASP A 168 11.02 -18.52 -23.14
N LEU A 169 10.89 -17.48 -23.96
CA LEU A 169 10.31 -17.55 -25.30
C LEU A 169 11.36 -16.97 -26.25
N THR A 170 12.40 -17.75 -26.49
CA THR A 170 13.23 -17.68 -27.70
C THR A 170 12.92 -18.90 -28.55
#